data_AF-A0A7J2TPL5-F1
#
_entry.id   AF-A0A7J2TPL5-F1
#
_cell.length_a   1.000
_cell.length_b   1.000
_cell.length_c   1.000
_cell.angle_alpha   90.00
_cell.angle_beta   90.00
_cell.angle_gamma   90.00
#
_symmetry.space_group_name_H-M   'P 1'
#
loop_
_entity.id
_entity.type
_entity.pdbx_description
1 polymer ?
#
loop_
_entity_poly.entity_id
_entity_poly.type
_entity_poly.pdbx_seq_one_letter_code
_entity_poly.pdbx_strand_id
1 'polypeptide(L)'
;MSTAKLLLYESLLFILLFSIPAVSYAGTSTILGSTHGQCESEINSARNLANFIGNWSLDCGYITLNWNGPLTTVENIYQATYGDGDPYAISYYSGHGRVRPVWIIWPIFAENHWDIFADDGTYVADDHVYPYTICRNNRFVFLWACNQGDVIGGTHFWTGPYGMPHCWLHTTDLSTDGYANPDGKGYTFIGFYGVGPGFTQEVAGEANAGFLFVQWFYYCVLMNNASINEALDEAARNVWFDGDPNKYFSDCPFYNGFTIGNDYGRMVVYGDGNIKICDPPPKPPPPPAPCPFAYTWNGQSYVMDNNILPTSERSNGTDVQDFYKLEQTLVPIYQGMFFSLHSLRIREFEQEHDYIDYVELLAVDHAPDVKIAVSPNGEILTYRNPDPPYSCVDNHGNNRLNEILLMDGNVSEPSTYFYGERDDFLILNFGEVNSVNAKLILRSDMKCRDQDAGCCIEVQVLNNSQWQTVTVVAPREYWATEGVNLSP
;
A
#
# COMPACT_ATOMS: atom_id res chain seq x y z
N MET A 1 23.84 40.28 56.41
CA MET A 1 22.59 39.48 56.46
C MET A 1 21.89 39.67 55.12
N SER A 2 22.39 39.00 54.10
CA SER A 2 21.97 37.69 53.56
C SER A 2 20.88 37.81 52.49
N THR A 3 21.30 38.32 51.34
CA THR A 3 20.81 37.92 50.02
C THR A 3 21.02 36.41 49.86
N ALA A 4 19.96 35.63 50.06
CA ALA A 4 19.96 34.18 49.89
C ALA A 4 19.35 33.82 48.53
N LYS A 5 20.25 33.52 47.58
CA LYS A 5 20.18 32.42 46.61
C LYS A 5 18.79 32.03 46.09
N LEU A 6 18.40 32.56 44.95
CA LEU A 6 17.61 31.81 43.97
C LEU A 6 18.59 31.24 42.94
N LEU A 7 19.11 30.06 43.26
CA LEU A 7 20.02 29.30 42.40
C LEU A 7 19.21 28.65 41.28
N LEU A 8 19.76 28.77 40.07
CA LEU A 8 19.41 28.05 38.85
C LEU A 8 18.85 26.64 39.11
N TYR A 9 17.63 26.40 38.65
CA TYR A 9 17.25 25.11 38.10
C TYR A 9 17.17 25.26 36.58
N GLU A 10 18.34 25.35 35.95
CA GLU A 10 18.48 24.87 34.58
C GLU A 10 18.43 23.36 34.65
N SER A 11 17.21 22.81 34.66
CA SER A 11 17.00 21.42 34.31
C SER A 11 17.24 21.32 32.81
N LEU A 12 18.48 20.99 32.43
CA LEU A 12 18.79 20.35 31.15
C LEU A 12 17.86 19.13 31.04
N LEU A 13 16.73 19.29 30.36
CA LEU A 13 15.96 18.17 29.86
C LEU A 13 16.73 17.64 28.66
N PHE A 14 17.67 16.74 28.92
CA PHE A 14 18.19 15.83 27.92
C PHE A 14 17.02 14.95 27.48
N ILE A 15 16.23 15.42 26.51
CA ILE A 15 15.42 14.52 25.71
C ILE A 15 16.45 13.72 24.92
N LEU A 16 16.74 12.51 25.40
CA LEU A 16 17.22 11.46 24.53
C LEU A 16 16.16 11.33 23.44
N LEU A 17 16.37 12.06 22.35
CA LEU A 17 15.89 11.65 21.04
C LEU A 17 16.59 10.31 20.81
N PHE A 18 15.98 9.24 21.30
CA PHE A 18 16.08 8.00 20.56
C PHE A 18 15.68 8.40 19.15
N SER A 19 16.67 8.42 18.25
CA SER A 19 16.43 8.26 16.85
C SER A 19 15.57 7.00 16.76
N ILE A 20 14.25 7.19 16.74
CA ILE A 20 13.36 6.15 16.26
C ILE A 20 13.93 5.93 14.87
N PRO A 21 14.52 4.75 14.57
CA PRO A 21 14.98 4.48 13.23
C PRO A 21 13.81 4.87 12.33
N ALA A 22 14.08 5.69 11.32
CA ALA A 22 13.07 6.03 10.33
C ALA A 22 12.40 4.71 9.97
N VAL A 23 11.17 4.52 10.44
CA VAL A 23 10.42 3.30 10.15
C VAL A 23 10.13 3.51 8.69
N SER A 24 11.02 2.99 7.84
CA SER A 24 10.65 2.73 6.48
C SER A 24 9.36 1.97 6.59
N TYR A 25 8.29 2.54 6.04
CA TYR A 25 7.02 1.84 5.97
C TYR A 25 7.29 0.61 5.12
N ALA A 26 7.57 -0.51 5.77
CA ALA A 26 7.49 -1.81 5.15
C ALA A 26 6.06 -1.94 4.63
N GLY A 27 5.89 -2.52 3.44
CA GLY A 27 4.57 -2.60 2.82
C GLY A 27 3.68 -3.61 3.52
N THR A 28 2.94 -4.41 2.75
CA THR A 28 2.01 -5.39 3.34
C THR A 28 2.62 -6.80 3.40
N SER A 29 2.38 -7.52 4.49
CA SER A 29 2.60 -8.95 4.64
C SER A 29 1.26 -9.67 4.72
N THR A 30 0.89 -10.40 3.67
CA THR A 30 -0.34 -11.22 3.67
C THR A 30 -0.01 -12.68 3.98
N ILE A 31 -0.80 -13.28 4.86
CA ILE A 31 -0.58 -14.63 5.36
C ILE A 31 -1.88 -15.40 5.19
N LEU A 32 -1.91 -16.26 4.18
CA LEU A 32 -3.05 -17.11 3.83
C LEU A 32 -2.78 -18.55 4.27
N GLY A 33 -3.83 -19.33 4.51
CA GLY A 33 -3.70 -20.76 4.55
C GLY A 33 -5.03 -21.49 4.72
N SER A 34 -5.39 -22.27 3.69
CA SER A 34 -6.64 -23.02 3.66
C SER A 34 -6.54 -24.30 4.49
N THR A 35 -7.52 -24.51 5.37
CA THR A 35 -7.67 -25.75 6.16
C THR A 35 -8.45 -26.83 5.42
N HIS A 36 -8.93 -26.53 4.21
CA HIS A 36 -9.70 -27.46 3.41
C HIS A 36 -8.94 -28.76 3.18
N GLY A 37 -9.54 -29.90 3.55
CA GLY A 37 -8.94 -31.22 3.31
C GLY A 37 -7.65 -31.49 4.11
N GLN A 38 -7.35 -30.70 5.14
CA GLN A 38 -6.22 -30.95 6.05
C GLN A 38 -6.67 -31.71 7.31
N CYS A 39 -5.76 -32.45 7.93
CA CYS A 39 -6.00 -33.04 9.24
C CYS A 39 -5.72 -32.03 10.36
N GLU A 40 -6.27 -32.25 11.55
CA GLU A 40 -6.21 -31.31 12.68
C GLU A 40 -4.77 -30.94 13.11
N SER A 41 -3.82 -31.89 13.02
CA SER A 41 -2.42 -31.61 13.35
C SER A 41 -1.75 -30.66 12.37
N GLU A 42 -2.08 -30.78 11.08
CA GLU A 42 -1.62 -29.88 10.02
C GLU A 42 -2.23 -28.49 10.20
N ILE A 43 -3.54 -28.41 10.45
CA ILE A 43 -4.27 -27.16 10.70
C ILE A 43 -3.64 -26.40 11.88
N ASN A 44 -3.35 -27.08 12.98
CA ASN A 44 -2.75 -26.44 14.15
C ASN A 44 -1.31 -25.96 13.88
N SER A 45 -0.53 -26.73 13.13
CA SER A 45 0.84 -26.34 12.75
C SER A 45 0.84 -25.14 11.80
N ALA A 46 -0.03 -25.14 10.78
CA ALA A 46 -0.22 -24.03 9.85
C ALA A 46 -0.65 -22.75 10.58
N ARG A 47 -1.60 -22.85 11.52
CA ARG A 47 -2.06 -21.71 12.33
C ARG A 47 -0.95 -21.13 13.20
N ASN A 48 -0.17 -21.99 13.87
CA ASN A 48 0.95 -21.56 14.69
C ASN A 48 2.02 -20.84 13.85
N LEU A 49 2.31 -21.37 12.66
CA LEU A 49 3.25 -20.78 11.72
C LEU A 49 2.74 -19.45 11.17
N ALA A 50 1.46 -19.35 10.80
CA ALA A 50 0.84 -18.11 10.35
C ALA A 50 0.93 -17.00 11.41
N ASN A 51 0.66 -17.33 12.68
CA ASN A 51 0.82 -16.39 13.79
C ASN A 51 2.29 -15.99 14.01
N PHE A 52 3.22 -16.94 13.88
CA PHE A 52 4.65 -16.68 13.99
C PHE A 52 5.12 -15.69 12.91
N ILE A 53 4.77 -15.94 11.64
CA ILE A 53 5.08 -15.05 10.52
C ILE A 53 4.47 -13.67 10.78
N GLY A 54 3.19 -13.63 11.19
CA GLY A 54 2.50 -12.36 11.41
C GLY A 54 3.12 -11.50 12.52
N ASN A 55 3.54 -12.11 13.64
CA ASN A 55 4.20 -11.37 14.71
C ASN A 55 5.53 -10.78 14.25
N TRP A 56 6.36 -11.54 13.53
CA TRP A 56 7.63 -11.03 13.04
C TRP A 56 7.48 -10.02 11.91
N SER A 57 6.47 -10.16 11.06
CA SER A 57 6.15 -9.17 10.02
C SER A 57 5.79 -7.83 10.67
N LEU A 58 4.97 -7.84 11.73
CA LEU A 58 4.66 -6.65 12.52
C LEU A 58 5.91 -6.03 13.16
N ASP A 59 6.79 -6.84 13.75
CA ASP A 59 8.05 -6.36 14.35
C ASP A 59 9.00 -5.74 13.31
N CYS A 60 8.92 -6.17 12.05
CA CYS A 60 9.66 -5.61 10.91
C CYS A 60 8.95 -4.41 10.26
N GLY A 61 7.82 -3.97 10.81
CA GLY A 61 7.10 -2.77 10.38
C GLY A 61 6.07 -2.99 9.27
N TYR A 62 5.80 -4.23 8.85
CA TYR A 62 4.79 -4.50 7.82
C TYR A 62 3.37 -4.28 8.35
N ILE A 63 2.50 -3.77 7.49
CA ILE A 63 1.06 -3.97 7.66
C ILE A 63 0.79 -5.47 7.50
N THR A 64 0.36 -6.13 8.57
CA THR A 64 0.23 -7.59 8.57
C THR A 64 -1.23 -8.02 8.52
N LEU A 65 -1.57 -8.81 7.51
CA LEU A 65 -2.90 -9.33 7.25
C LEU A 65 -2.89 -10.85 7.36
N ASN A 66 -3.19 -11.35 8.56
CA ASN A 66 -3.28 -12.79 8.80
C ASN A 66 -4.69 -13.30 8.52
N TRP A 67 -4.84 -13.93 7.36
CA TRP A 67 -6.07 -14.50 6.84
C TRP A 67 -6.06 -16.03 6.85
N ASN A 68 -5.27 -16.67 7.72
CA ASN A 68 -5.24 -18.13 7.84
C ASN A 68 -6.60 -18.72 8.28
N GLY A 69 -6.90 -19.93 7.82
CA GLY A 69 -8.13 -20.65 8.14
C GLY A 69 -9.36 -20.07 7.42
N PRO A 70 -10.51 -19.92 8.10
CA PRO A 70 -11.76 -19.42 7.48
C PRO A 70 -11.67 -18.06 6.80
N LEU A 71 -10.60 -17.29 7.06
CA LEU A 71 -10.34 -16.02 6.41
C LEU A 71 -9.61 -16.16 5.07
N THR A 72 -9.16 -17.37 4.69
CA THR A 72 -8.56 -17.64 3.37
C THR A 72 -9.69 -17.79 2.35
N THR A 73 -10.40 -16.69 2.08
CA THR A 73 -11.45 -16.62 1.07
C THR A 73 -10.86 -16.32 -0.30
N VAL A 74 -11.65 -16.51 -1.37
CA VAL A 74 -11.25 -16.17 -2.73
C VAL A 74 -10.90 -14.68 -2.83
N GLU A 75 -11.69 -13.81 -2.21
CA GLU A 75 -11.47 -12.37 -2.20
C GLU A 75 -10.18 -11.98 -1.50
N ASN A 76 -9.86 -12.61 -0.37
CA ASN A 76 -8.62 -12.35 0.35
C ASN A 76 -7.39 -12.90 -0.41
N ILE A 77 -7.53 -13.99 -1.16
CA ILE A 77 -6.49 -14.43 -2.10
C ILE A 77 -6.27 -13.37 -3.19
N TYR A 78 -7.32 -12.80 -3.76
CA TYR A 78 -7.19 -11.72 -4.74
C TYR A 78 -6.55 -10.46 -4.13
N GLN A 79 -6.94 -10.06 -2.93
CA GLN A 79 -6.32 -8.93 -2.23
C GLN A 79 -4.83 -9.17 -1.93
N ALA A 80 -4.46 -10.38 -1.51
CA ALA A 80 -3.06 -10.76 -1.34
C ALA A 80 -2.27 -10.65 -2.65
N THR A 81 -2.85 -11.09 -3.77
CA THR A 81 -2.19 -11.00 -5.09
C THR A 81 -2.06 -9.55 -5.58
N TYR A 82 -2.99 -8.67 -5.17
CA TYR A 82 -2.90 -7.22 -5.36
C TYR A 82 -1.90 -6.54 -4.42
N GLY A 83 -1.38 -7.26 -3.42
CA GLY A 83 -0.48 -6.75 -2.39
C GLY A 83 -1.16 -5.78 -1.42
N ASP A 84 -2.49 -5.89 -1.27
CA ASP A 84 -3.35 -4.95 -0.50
C ASP A 84 -3.16 -3.47 -0.90
N GLY A 85 -2.72 -3.23 -2.14
CA GLY A 85 -2.43 -1.89 -2.66
C GLY A 85 -1.02 -1.36 -2.37
N ASP A 86 -0.22 -2.05 -1.55
CA ASP A 86 1.15 -1.62 -1.25
C ASP A 86 2.14 -2.03 -2.35
N PRO A 87 3.03 -1.13 -2.80
CA PRO A 87 3.99 -1.39 -3.89
C PRO A 87 5.11 -2.39 -3.54
N TYR A 88 5.15 -2.82 -2.28
CA TYR A 88 6.13 -3.73 -1.72
C TYR A 88 5.45 -4.74 -0.78
N ALA A 89 4.76 -5.70 -1.37
CA ALA A 89 4.06 -6.74 -0.62
C ALA A 89 4.85 -8.06 -0.60
N ILE A 90 4.71 -8.78 0.52
CA ILE A 90 5.10 -10.18 0.64
C ILE A 90 3.86 -11.03 0.90
N SER A 91 3.80 -12.21 0.28
CA SER A 91 2.64 -13.09 0.39
C SER A 91 3.05 -14.51 0.72
N TYR A 92 2.44 -15.06 1.76
CA TYR A 92 2.58 -16.45 2.17
C TYR A 92 1.25 -17.19 2.02
N TYR A 93 1.30 -18.43 1.53
CA TYR A 93 0.16 -19.33 1.53
C TYR A 93 0.57 -20.73 1.98
N SER A 94 -0.26 -21.38 2.79
CA SER A 94 -0.13 -22.81 3.10
C SER A 94 -1.42 -23.57 2.81
N GLY A 95 -1.36 -24.68 2.07
CA GLY A 95 -2.54 -25.50 1.84
C GLY A 95 -2.34 -26.57 0.79
N HIS A 96 -3.44 -27.11 0.27
CA HIS A 96 -3.38 -27.97 -0.90
C HIS A 96 -3.16 -27.14 -2.17
N GLY A 97 -2.62 -27.81 -3.18
CA GLY A 97 -2.49 -27.30 -4.53
C GLY A 97 -2.75 -28.44 -5.51
N ARG A 98 -3.24 -28.10 -6.71
CA ARG A 98 -3.51 -29.10 -7.76
C ARG A 98 -3.12 -28.59 -9.13
N VAL A 99 -2.85 -29.53 -10.03
CA VAL A 99 -2.80 -29.28 -11.47
C VAL A 99 -4.14 -29.67 -12.07
N ARG A 100 -4.76 -28.75 -12.80
CA ARG A 100 -6.05 -28.93 -13.45
C ARG A 100 -5.87 -28.85 -14.97
N PRO A 101 -6.15 -29.94 -15.71
CA PRO A 101 -6.20 -29.86 -17.16
C PRO A 101 -7.48 -29.14 -17.61
N VAL A 102 -7.33 -28.11 -18.43
CA VAL A 102 -8.39 -27.39 -19.10
C VAL A 102 -8.46 -27.85 -20.54
N TRP A 103 -9.51 -28.61 -20.86
CA TRP A 103 -9.70 -29.19 -22.19
C TRP A 103 -10.17 -28.13 -23.18
N ILE A 104 -9.41 -27.94 -24.25
CA ILE A 104 -9.78 -27.07 -25.36
C ILE A 104 -10.49 -27.89 -26.45
N ILE A 105 -9.91 -29.04 -26.78
CA ILE A 105 -10.50 -30.02 -27.70
C ILE A 105 -10.46 -31.37 -27.00
N TRP A 106 -11.56 -31.74 -26.34
CA TRP A 106 -11.63 -33.03 -25.67
C TRP A 106 -11.66 -34.19 -26.69
N PRO A 107 -10.88 -35.28 -26.51
CA PRO A 107 -9.84 -35.53 -25.51
C PRO A 107 -8.40 -35.32 -26.03
N ILE A 108 -8.24 -34.50 -27.08
CA ILE A 108 -7.01 -34.40 -27.88
C ILE A 108 -6.03 -33.38 -27.29
N PHE A 109 -6.53 -32.29 -26.71
CA PHE A 109 -5.69 -31.17 -26.29
C PHE A 109 -6.21 -30.53 -24.99
N ALA A 110 -5.34 -30.50 -23.97
CA ALA A 110 -5.56 -29.81 -22.71
C ALA A 110 -4.35 -28.92 -22.39
N GLU A 111 -4.62 -27.77 -21.81
CA GLU A 111 -3.64 -26.87 -21.19
C GLU A 111 -3.74 -27.03 -19.67
N ASN A 112 -2.62 -26.95 -18.95
CA ASN A 112 -2.62 -27.14 -17.50
C ASN A 112 -2.70 -25.79 -16.81
N HIS A 113 -3.52 -25.72 -15.76
CA HIS A 113 -3.56 -24.61 -14.81
C HIS A 113 -3.23 -25.13 -13.42
N TRP A 114 -2.67 -24.26 -12.60
CA TRP A 114 -2.32 -24.57 -11.22
C TRP A 114 -3.28 -23.84 -10.31
N ASP A 115 -3.84 -24.56 -9.34
CA ASP A 115 -4.81 -24.00 -8.41
C ASP A 115 -4.31 -24.12 -6.96
N ILE A 116 -4.62 -23.10 -6.16
CA ILE A 116 -4.68 -23.17 -4.69
C ILE A 116 -6.15 -23.23 -4.25
N PHE A 117 -6.41 -23.41 -2.95
CA PHE A 117 -7.75 -23.50 -2.41
C PHE A 117 -8.03 -22.38 -1.41
N ALA A 118 -9.23 -21.82 -1.49
CA ALA A 118 -9.85 -21.12 -0.37
C ALA A 118 -10.24 -22.13 0.74
N ASP A 119 -10.57 -21.64 1.92
CA ASP A 119 -10.90 -22.48 3.08
C ASP A 119 -12.20 -23.29 2.88
N ASP A 120 -13.15 -22.74 2.11
CA ASP A 120 -14.39 -23.41 1.74
C ASP A 120 -14.22 -24.51 0.67
N GLY A 121 -13.00 -24.69 0.15
CA GLY A 121 -12.66 -25.65 -0.90
C GLY A 121 -12.85 -25.10 -2.31
N THR A 122 -13.23 -23.84 -2.48
CA THR A 122 -13.23 -23.18 -3.78
C THR A 122 -11.79 -23.09 -4.30
N TYR A 123 -11.57 -23.47 -5.54
CA TYR A 123 -10.23 -23.38 -6.14
C TYR A 123 -10.00 -22.00 -6.74
N VAL A 124 -8.78 -21.49 -6.58
CA VAL A 124 -8.30 -20.25 -7.20
C VAL A 124 -7.13 -20.62 -8.10
N ALA A 125 -7.39 -20.56 -9.40
CA ALA A 125 -6.40 -20.86 -10.42
C ALA A 125 -5.43 -19.69 -10.64
N ASP A 126 -4.28 -19.98 -11.21
CA ASP A 126 -3.29 -19.00 -11.65
C ASP A 126 -3.89 -17.92 -12.59
N ASP A 127 -4.74 -18.29 -13.54
CA ASP A 127 -5.42 -17.36 -14.44
C ASP A 127 -6.44 -16.46 -13.73
N HIS A 128 -6.98 -16.90 -12.57
CA HIS A 128 -7.87 -16.08 -11.75
C HIS A 128 -7.14 -14.97 -10.99
N VAL A 129 -5.88 -15.20 -10.59
CA VAL A 129 -5.09 -14.19 -9.85
C VAL A 129 -4.40 -13.19 -10.75
N TYR A 130 -4.06 -13.57 -11.99
CA TYR A 130 -3.32 -12.73 -12.93
C TYR A 130 -3.87 -11.29 -13.12
N PRO A 131 -5.19 -11.05 -13.23
CA PRO A 131 -5.72 -9.69 -13.38
C PRO A 131 -5.42 -8.77 -12.19
N TYR A 132 -5.22 -9.34 -11.00
CA TYR A 132 -4.96 -8.61 -9.76
C TYR A 132 -3.47 -8.31 -9.54
N THR A 133 -2.58 -8.93 -10.32
CA THR A 133 -1.12 -8.78 -10.15
C THR A 133 -0.49 -7.80 -11.13
N ILE A 134 -1.28 -7.17 -12.00
CA ILE A 134 -0.78 -6.21 -13.01
C ILE A 134 0.00 -5.03 -12.38
N CYS A 135 -0.31 -4.70 -11.12
CA CYS A 135 0.38 -3.68 -10.33
C CYS A 135 1.81 -4.08 -9.92
N ARG A 136 2.17 -5.38 -9.98
CA ARG A 136 3.48 -5.93 -9.57
C ARG A 136 3.88 -5.54 -8.15
N ASN A 137 2.89 -5.43 -7.29
CA ASN A 137 3.05 -5.07 -5.88
C ASN A 137 3.76 -6.17 -5.09
N ASN A 138 3.50 -7.44 -5.40
CA ASN A 138 4.15 -8.57 -4.76
C ASN A 138 5.62 -8.71 -5.21
N ARG A 139 6.53 -8.70 -4.24
CA ARG A 139 7.98 -8.84 -4.43
C ARG A 139 8.49 -10.21 -4.01
N PHE A 140 7.85 -10.78 -3.00
CA PHE A 140 8.16 -12.11 -2.52
C PHE A 140 6.88 -12.90 -2.32
N VAL A 141 6.81 -14.08 -2.92
CA VAL A 141 5.67 -14.99 -2.80
C VAL A 141 6.17 -16.37 -2.43
N PHE A 142 5.62 -16.95 -1.36
CA PHE A 142 5.95 -18.29 -0.91
C PHE A 142 4.66 -19.13 -0.78
N LEU A 143 4.43 -20.02 -1.75
CA LEU A 143 3.31 -20.95 -1.75
C LEU A 143 3.75 -22.33 -1.26
N TRP A 144 3.42 -22.65 -0.01
CA TRP A 144 3.59 -23.98 0.57
C TRP A 144 2.43 -24.90 0.18
N ALA A 145 2.44 -25.35 -1.07
CA ALA A 145 1.45 -26.26 -1.64
C ALA A 145 2.00 -27.05 -2.82
N CYS A 146 1.39 -28.20 -3.11
CA CYS A 146 1.81 -29.09 -4.21
C CYS A 146 1.71 -28.40 -5.58
N ASN A 147 2.68 -28.65 -6.44
CA ASN A 147 2.75 -28.30 -7.86
C ASN A 147 2.84 -26.80 -8.18
N GLN A 148 2.85 -25.92 -7.18
CA GLN A 148 2.81 -24.47 -7.40
C GLN A 148 4.10 -23.91 -8.04
N GLY A 149 5.15 -24.72 -8.13
CA GLY A 149 6.42 -24.41 -8.77
C GLY A 149 6.77 -25.37 -9.91
N ASP A 150 5.80 -25.99 -10.58
CA ASP A 150 6.10 -26.90 -11.69
C ASP A 150 6.71 -26.17 -12.89
N VAL A 151 6.24 -24.96 -13.17
CA VAL A 151 6.66 -24.10 -14.27
C VAL A 151 6.64 -22.63 -13.83
N ILE A 152 7.50 -21.80 -14.44
CA ILE A 152 7.37 -20.34 -14.32
C ILE A 152 6.02 -19.90 -14.88
N GLY A 153 5.67 -20.40 -16.06
CA GLY A 153 4.41 -20.07 -16.72
C GLY A 153 4.59 -19.21 -17.97
N GLY A 154 3.49 -18.60 -18.40
CA GLY A 154 3.43 -17.72 -19.57
C GLY A 154 1.99 -17.48 -19.98
N THR A 155 1.75 -17.27 -21.27
CA THR A 155 0.38 -17.11 -21.79
C THR A 155 0.11 -18.23 -22.79
N HIS A 156 -0.85 -19.08 -22.45
CA HIS A 156 -1.46 -20.01 -23.38
C HIS A 156 -2.26 -19.27 -24.44
N PHE A 157 -2.39 -19.87 -25.63
CA PHE A 157 -3.11 -19.25 -26.73
C PHE A 157 -4.63 -19.20 -26.49
N TRP A 158 -5.18 -20.22 -25.82
CA TRP A 158 -6.64 -20.37 -25.65
C TRP A 158 -7.13 -20.02 -24.25
N THR A 159 -6.36 -20.38 -23.23
CA THR A 159 -6.80 -20.28 -21.83
C THR A 159 -6.18 -19.10 -21.07
N GLY A 160 -5.26 -18.36 -21.70
CA GLY A 160 -4.69 -17.14 -21.14
C GLY A 160 -3.46 -17.40 -20.26
N PRO A 161 -3.20 -16.55 -19.24
CA PRO A 161 -2.01 -16.68 -18.41
C PRO A 161 -2.02 -17.99 -17.59
N TYR A 162 -0.85 -18.59 -17.41
CA TYR A 162 -0.67 -19.82 -16.63
C TYR A 162 0.66 -19.80 -15.87
N GLY A 163 0.78 -20.68 -14.89
CA GLY A 163 1.91 -20.83 -13.98
C GLY A 163 1.82 -19.84 -12.84
N MET A 164 1.78 -20.35 -11.60
CA MET A 164 1.72 -19.50 -10.41
C MET A 164 2.83 -18.46 -10.31
N PRO A 165 4.11 -18.75 -10.61
CA PRO A 165 5.16 -17.72 -10.57
C PRO A 165 4.88 -16.55 -11.50
N HIS A 166 4.52 -16.85 -12.76
CA HIS A 166 4.15 -15.84 -13.74
C HIS A 166 2.91 -15.06 -13.32
N CYS A 167 1.89 -15.74 -12.79
CA CYS A 167 0.62 -15.11 -12.46
C CYS A 167 0.67 -14.30 -11.17
N TRP A 168 1.52 -14.66 -10.21
CA TRP A 168 1.72 -13.89 -8.97
C TRP A 168 2.65 -12.68 -9.14
N LEU A 169 3.69 -12.80 -9.97
CA LEU A 169 4.69 -11.74 -10.17
C LEU A 169 4.50 -10.93 -11.47
N HIS A 170 3.53 -11.33 -12.30
CA HIS A 170 3.20 -10.70 -13.58
C HIS A 170 4.41 -10.55 -14.53
N THR A 171 5.31 -11.53 -14.53
CA THR A 171 6.52 -11.57 -15.36
C THR A 171 6.90 -13.02 -15.67
N THR A 172 7.42 -13.28 -16.88
CA THR A 172 8.03 -14.57 -17.24
C THR A 172 9.55 -14.54 -17.17
N ASP A 173 10.11 -13.35 -16.99
CA ASP A 173 11.55 -13.10 -17.01
C ASP A 173 12.15 -13.35 -15.62
N LEU A 174 12.04 -14.59 -15.15
CA LEU A 174 12.55 -15.07 -13.86
C LEU A 174 13.64 -16.11 -14.07
N SER A 175 14.69 -16.09 -13.24
CA SER A 175 15.62 -17.21 -13.15
C SER A 175 14.86 -18.50 -12.80
N THR A 176 15.24 -19.62 -13.44
CA THR A 176 14.67 -20.95 -13.15
C THR A 176 15.25 -21.60 -11.89
N ASP A 177 16.35 -21.05 -11.38
CA ASP A 177 16.97 -21.40 -10.10
C ASP A 177 17.54 -20.12 -9.50
N GLY A 178 16.66 -19.30 -8.94
CA GLY A 178 16.99 -18.04 -8.29
C GLY A 178 17.88 -18.21 -7.06
N TYR A 179 18.00 -19.43 -6.53
CA TYR A 179 18.95 -19.73 -5.47
C TYR A 179 20.38 -19.79 -6.02
N ALA A 180 20.65 -20.64 -7.01
CA ALA A 180 21.99 -20.76 -7.58
C ALA A 180 22.35 -19.62 -8.55
N ASN A 181 21.35 -19.05 -9.24
CA ASN A 181 21.50 -18.04 -10.29
C ASN A 181 20.47 -16.90 -10.12
N PRO A 182 20.57 -16.09 -9.05
CA PRO A 182 19.67 -14.96 -8.82
C PRO A 182 19.75 -13.96 -9.98
N ASP A 183 18.59 -13.48 -10.48
CA ASP A 183 18.55 -12.59 -11.65
C ASP A 183 18.63 -11.08 -11.34
N GLY A 184 18.62 -10.69 -10.06
CA GLY A 184 18.76 -9.29 -9.64
C GLY A 184 17.54 -8.40 -9.90
N LYS A 185 16.39 -8.95 -10.27
CA LYS A 185 15.21 -8.17 -10.70
C LYS A 185 14.30 -7.73 -9.58
N GLY A 186 14.56 -8.13 -8.33
CA GLY A 186 13.76 -7.71 -7.18
C GLY A 186 12.43 -8.45 -7.03
N TYR A 187 12.28 -9.63 -7.64
CA TYR A 187 11.11 -10.50 -7.47
C TYR A 187 11.55 -11.93 -7.20
N THR A 188 10.89 -12.59 -6.25
CA THR A 188 11.17 -14.00 -5.92
C THR A 188 9.90 -14.77 -5.65
N PHE A 189 9.82 -15.97 -6.22
CA PHE A 189 8.74 -16.91 -5.97
C PHE A 189 9.34 -18.21 -5.45
N ILE A 190 8.76 -18.74 -4.37
CA ILE A 190 9.09 -20.06 -3.82
C ILE A 190 7.83 -20.93 -3.87
N GLY A 191 7.97 -22.14 -4.40
CA GLY A 191 6.92 -23.15 -4.43
C GLY A 191 7.51 -24.55 -4.56
N PHE A 192 6.67 -25.55 -4.84
CA PHE A 192 7.10 -26.93 -5.05
C PHE A 192 6.84 -27.38 -6.48
N TYR A 193 7.87 -27.97 -7.09
CA TYR A 193 7.71 -28.86 -8.23
C TYR A 193 7.23 -30.22 -7.71
N GLY A 194 6.09 -30.71 -8.21
CA GLY A 194 5.48 -31.95 -7.73
C GLY A 194 4.87 -31.83 -6.33
N VAL A 195 5.04 -32.86 -5.49
CA VAL A 195 4.40 -32.88 -4.15
C VAL A 195 5.09 -31.92 -3.17
N GLY A 196 4.31 -31.15 -2.42
CA GLY A 196 4.77 -30.40 -1.25
C GLY A 196 4.51 -31.20 0.04
N PRO A 197 5.40 -31.18 1.05
CA PRO A 197 5.20 -31.91 2.29
C PRO A 197 4.21 -31.20 3.21
N GLY A 198 3.48 -31.98 4.02
CA GLY A 198 2.77 -31.43 5.18
C GLY A 198 3.76 -30.86 6.20
N PHE A 199 3.30 -29.96 7.07
CA PHE A 199 4.11 -29.37 8.13
C PHE A 199 4.52 -30.37 9.21
N THR A 200 3.68 -31.36 9.51
CA THR A 200 3.94 -32.40 10.52
C THR A 200 4.59 -33.64 9.93
N GLN A 201 4.77 -33.67 8.61
CA GLN A 201 5.32 -34.80 7.91
C GLN A 201 6.83 -34.94 8.14
N GLU A 202 7.30 -36.19 8.22
CA GLU A 202 8.72 -36.50 8.23
C GLU A 202 9.31 -36.39 6.81
N VAL A 203 10.41 -35.65 6.66
CA VAL A 203 11.15 -35.55 5.39
C VAL A 203 12.62 -35.86 5.65
N ALA A 204 13.11 -36.92 5.01
CA ALA A 204 14.48 -37.41 5.13
C ALA A 204 14.93 -37.68 6.58
N GLY A 205 14.05 -38.26 7.39
CA GLY A 205 14.33 -38.61 8.80
C GLY A 205 13.98 -37.52 9.81
N GLU A 206 13.64 -36.30 9.34
CA GLU A 206 13.33 -35.18 10.24
C GLU A 206 11.83 -34.97 10.38
N ALA A 207 11.33 -35.13 11.61
CA ALA A 207 9.92 -34.92 11.94
C ALA A 207 9.58 -33.42 11.97
N ASN A 208 8.41 -33.07 11.43
CA ASN A 208 7.97 -31.68 11.29
C ASN A 208 8.94 -30.80 10.48
N ALA A 209 9.69 -31.40 9.54
CA ALA A 209 10.72 -30.68 8.78
C ALA A 209 10.14 -29.46 8.07
N GLY A 210 8.93 -29.57 7.51
CA GLY A 210 8.24 -28.46 6.88
C GLY A 210 7.98 -27.28 7.82
N PHE A 211 7.42 -27.56 9.01
CA PHE A 211 7.15 -26.53 10.00
C PHE A 211 8.42 -25.80 10.44
N LEU A 212 9.45 -26.56 10.84
CA LEU A 212 10.71 -26.02 11.34
C LEU A 212 11.44 -25.22 10.26
N PHE A 213 11.42 -25.70 9.01
CA PHE A 213 12.06 -25.02 7.89
C PHE A 213 11.45 -23.63 7.65
N VAL A 214 10.12 -23.55 7.52
CA VAL A 214 9.46 -22.26 7.26
C VAL A 214 9.61 -21.32 8.45
N GLN A 215 9.58 -21.85 9.68
CA GLN A 215 9.81 -21.06 10.89
C GLN A 215 11.20 -20.42 10.89
N TRP A 216 12.26 -21.19 10.64
CA TRP A 216 13.63 -20.67 10.56
C TRP A 216 13.82 -19.72 9.38
N PHE A 217 13.25 -20.05 8.22
CA PHE A 217 13.29 -19.19 7.05
C PHE A 217 12.71 -17.80 7.36
N TYR A 218 11.47 -17.73 7.88
CA TYR A 218 10.83 -16.46 8.20
C TYR A 218 11.53 -15.71 9.33
N TYR A 219 12.04 -16.42 10.35
CA TYR A 219 12.87 -15.79 11.37
C TYR A 219 14.08 -15.07 10.76
N CYS A 220 14.77 -15.70 9.81
CA CYS A 220 15.97 -15.11 9.22
C CYS A 220 15.65 -13.93 8.29
N VAL A 221 14.68 -14.06 7.39
CA VAL A 221 14.33 -12.97 6.46
C VAL A 221 13.74 -11.76 7.19
N LEU A 222 12.94 -11.98 8.23
CA LEU A 222 12.31 -10.91 9.00
C LEU A 222 13.28 -10.32 10.03
N MET A 223 13.81 -11.13 10.94
CA MET A 223 14.56 -10.62 12.10
C MET A 223 16.04 -10.35 11.84
N ASN A 224 16.67 -11.16 10.99
CA ASN A 224 18.11 -11.01 10.72
C ASN A 224 18.39 -10.19 9.46
N ASN A 225 17.35 -9.70 8.78
CA ASN A 225 17.44 -9.05 7.48
C ASN A 225 18.32 -9.86 6.49
N ALA A 226 18.13 -11.18 6.50
CA ALA A 226 18.79 -12.09 5.60
C ALA A 226 18.15 -12.01 4.21
N SER A 227 18.97 -12.20 3.16
CA SER A 227 18.42 -12.46 1.83
C SER A 227 17.67 -13.80 1.80
N ILE A 228 16.85 -14.01 0.77
CA ILE A 228 16.15 -15.29 0.59
C ILE A 228 17.12 -16.48 0.63
N ASN A 229 18.26 -16.38 -0.05
CA ASN A 229 19.27 -17.44 -0.08
C ASN A 229 19.91 -17.71 1.29
N GLU A 230 20.31 -16.65 2.00
CA GLU A 230 20.87 -16.79 3.36
C GLU A 230 19.87 -17.42 4.32
N ALA A 231 18.59 -17.06 4.22
CA ALA A 231 17.53 -17.62 5.04
C ALA A 231 17.21 -19.08 4.71
N LEU A 232 17.23 -19.46 3.42
CA LEU A 232 17.09 -20.85 2.99
C LEU A 232 18.25 -21.71 3.50
N ASP A 233 19.47 -21.18 3.44
CA ASP A 233 20.66 -21.85 3.96
C ASP A 233 20.56 -22.07 5.48
N GLU A 234 20.17 -21.04 6.22
CA GLU A 234 20.02 -21.14 7.68
C GLU A 234 18.89 -22.08 8.08
N ALA A 235 17.76 -22.04 7.37
CA ALA A 235 16.66 -22.99 7.59
C ALA A 235 17.10 -24.44 7.31
N ALA A 236 17.84 -24.68 6.22
CA ALA A 236 18.37 -26.01 5.92
C ALA A 236 19.34 -26.51 7.01
N ARG A 237 20.25 -25.65 7.47
CA ARG A 237 21.21 -25.98 8.54
C ARG A 237 20.54 -26.39 9.84
N ASN A 238 19.53 -25.63 10.26
CA ASN A 238 18.86 -25.87 11.53
C ASN A 238 17.90 -27.07 11.49
N VAL A 239 17.44 -27.50 10.31
CA VAL A 239 16.53 -28.65 10.19
C VAL A 239 17.29 -29.96 10.01
N TRP A 240 18.26 -30.05 9.10
CA TRP A 240 18.88 -31.34 8.74
C TRP A 240 20.36 -31.49 9.12
N PHE A 241 21.02 -30.43 9.54
CA PHE A 241 22.49 -30.43 9.63
C PHE A 241 23.03 -29.95 10.97
N ASP A 242 22.20 -29.92 12.01
CA ASP A 242 22.58 -29.52 13.37
C ASP A 242 23.37 -28.18 13.43
N GLY A 243 23.07 -27.26 12.50
CA GLY A 243 23.73 -25.96 12.41
C GLY A 243 25.11 -25.96 11.72
N ASP A 244 25.52 -27.01 10.98
CA ASP A 244 26.82 -27.05 10.28
C ASP A 244 26.94 -25.89 9.27
N PRO A 245 27.87 -24.92 9.47
CA PRO A 245 28.00 -23.75 8.61
C PRO A 245 28.50 -24.06 7.19
N ASN A 246 28.96 -25.28 6.93
CA ASN A 246 29.37 -25.72 5.59
C ASN A 246 28.24 -26.34 4.79
N LYS A 247 27.04 -26.37 5.35
CA LYS A 247 25.83 -26.86 4.70
C LYS A 247 24.95 -25.70 4.25
N TYR A 248 24.35 -25.92 3.09
CA TYR A 248 23.57 -24.94 2.36
C TYR A 248 22.20 -25.54 1.97
N PHE A 249 21.28 -24.70 1.51
CA PHE A 249 20.00 -25.14 1.00
C PHE A 249 20.16 -26.15 -0.14
N SER A 250 21.19 -25.97 -0.99
CA SER A 250 21.54 -26.94 -2.05
C SER A 250 21.93 -28.34 -1.56
N ASP A 251 22.30 -28.50 -0.30
CA ASP A 251 22.58 -29.81 0.31
C ASP A 251 21.31 -30.50 0.82
N CYS A 252 20.21 -29.76 1.04
CA CYS A 252 19.05 -30.27 1.75
C CYS A 252 18.05 -31.04 0.86
N PRO A 253 17.18 -31.87 1.44
CA PRO A 253 16.16 -32.61 0.71
C PRO A 253 15.18 -31.72 -0.06
N PHE A 254 14.87 -30.51 0.42
CA PHE A 254 13.98 -29.62 -0.32
C PHE A 254 14.57 -29.13 -1.63
N TYR A 255 15.87 -28.91 -1.73
CA TYR A 255 16.50 -28.53 -3.01
C TYR A 255 16.73 -29.74 -3.92
N ASN A 256 17.33 -30.81 -3.37
CA ASN A 256 17.68 -32.02 -4.14
C ASN A 256 16.46 -32.87 -4.52
N GLY A 257 15.37 -32.69 -3.80
CA GLY A 257 14.13 -33.43 -3.91
C GLY A 257 14.00 -34.56 -2.90
N PHE A 258 12.75 -34.96 -2.69
CA PHE A 258 12.32 -35.97 -1.75
C PHE A 258 11.12 -36.74 -2.34
N THR A 259 10.71 -37.81 -1.67
CA THR A 259 9.51 -38.57 -2.07
C THR A 259 8.55 -38.74 -0.91
N ILE A 260 7.25 -38.58 -1.19
CA ILE A 260 6.15 -38.83 -0.27
C ILE A 260 5.32 -39.97 -0.86
N GLY A 261 5.39 -41.15 -0.26
CA GLY A 261 4.87 -42.34 -0.91
C GLY A 261 5.59 -42.58 -2.24
N ASN A 262 4.87 -42.48 -3.36
CA ASN A 262 5.43 -42.64 -4.71
C ASN A 262 5.60 -41.32 -5.46
N ASP A 263 5.20 -40.19 -4.86
CA ASP A 263 5.23 -38.89 -5.51
C ASP A 263 6.55 -38.18 -5.21
N TYR A 264 7.16 -37.61 -6.25
CA TYR A 264 8.39 -36.83 -6.14
C TYR A 264 8.06 -35.35 -5.94
N GLY A 265 8.85 -34.69 -5.09
CA GLY A 265 8.71 -33.29 -4.77
C GLY A 265 10.07 -32.62 -4.62
N ARG A 266 10.18 -31.35 -5.02
CA ARG A 266 11.30 -30.47 -4.64
C ARG A 266 10.82 -29.03 -4.58
N MET A 267 11.41 -28.25 -3.69
CA MET A 267 11.22 -26.82 -3.64
C MET A 267 11.97 -26.17 -4.81
N VAL A 268 11.38 -25.14 -5.40
CA VAL A 268 11.99 -24.31 -6.43
C VAL A 268 12.01 -22.87 -5.96
N VAL A 269 13.08 -22.16 -6.35
CA VAL A 269 13.22 -20.71 -6.15
C VAL A 269 13.30 -20.11 -7.54
N TYR A 270 12.34 -19.27 -7.90
CA TYR A 270 12.35 -18.53 -9.15
C TYR A 270 12.64 -17.05 -8.89
N GLY A 271 13.39 -16.42 -9.79
CA GLY A 271 13.72 -14.99 -9.70
C GLY A 271 15.02 -14.70 -8.94
N ASP A 272 14.98 -13.81 -7.96
CA ASP A 272 16.16 -13.23 -7.32
C ASP A 272 16.34 -13.68 -5.86
N GLY A 273 17.06 -14.78 -5.64
CA GLY A 273 17.37 -15.28 -4.30
C GLY A 273 18.21 -14.31 -3.44
N ASN A 274 18.79 -13.25 -4.02
CA ASN A 274 19.57 -12.26 -3.26
C ASN A 274 18.73 -11.13 -2.68
N ILE A 275 17.42 -11.05 -2.99
CA ILE A 275 16.57 -10.00 -2.40
C ILE A 275 16.50 -10.16 -0.89
N LYS A 276 16.50 -9.03 -0.20
CA LYS A 276 16.17 -8.92 1.22
C LYS A 276 14.78 -8.29 1.29
N ILE A 277 13.86 -8.97 1.97
CA ILE A 277 12.48 -8.47 2.04
C ILE A 277 12.33 -7.34 3.06
N CYS A 278 13.16 -7.32 4.12
CA CYS A 278 13.16 -6.24 5.11
C CYS A 278 13.98 -5.03 4.72
N ASP A 279 14.78 -5.12 3.65
CA ASP A 279 15.30 -3.93 3.00
C ASP A 279 14.21 -3.46 2.02
N PRO A 280 13.45 -2.40 2.34
CA PRO A 280 12.70 -1.73 1.29
C PRO A 280 13.68 -1.48 0.14
N PRO A 281 13.30 -1.72 -1.13
CA PRO A 281 14.15 -1.35 -2.25
C PRO A 281 14.46 0.13 -2.03
N PRO A 282 15.68 0.59 -2.33
CA PRO A 282 15.96 2.02 -2.31
C PRO A 282 14.84 2.63 -3.15
N LYS A 283 13.93 3.34 -2.46
CA LYS A 283 12.75 3.92 -3.07
C LYS A 283 13.35 4.68 -4.25
N PRO A 284 13.03 4.37 -5.53
CA PRO A 284 13.34 5.35 -6.57
C PRO A 284 12.79 6.64 -6.00
N PRO A 285 13.62 7.70 -5.82
CA PRO A 285 13.20 8.87 -5.08
C PRO A 285 11.83 9.21 -5.63
N PRO A 286 10.78 9.16 -4.80
CA PRO A 286 9.49 9.66 -5.22
C PRO A 286 9.77 10.98 -5.94
N PRO A 287 9.09 11.28 -7.05
CA PRO A 287 8.96 12.68 -7.42
C PRO A 287 8.62 13.40 -6.10
N PRO A 288 9.42 14.38 -5.65
CA PRO A 288 9.29 14.93 -4.31
C PRO A 288 7.83 15.21 -4.06
N ALA A 289 7.22 14.48 -3.12
CA ALA A 289 5.86 14.79 -2.74
C ALA A 289 5.92 16.18 -2.11
N PRO A 290 4.97 17.08 -2.38
CA PRO A 290 5.05 18.45 -1.89
C PRO A 290 5.06 18.46 -0.36
N CYS A 291 6.22 18.72 0.22
CA CYS A 291 6.38 18.87 1.66
C CYS A 291 6.25 20.36 2.05
N PRO A 292 5.82 20.69 3.29
CA PRO A 292 5.59 19.78 4.42
C PRO A 292 4.12 19.34 4.55
N PHE A 293 3.86 18.33 5.39
CA PHE A 293 2.50 17.82 5.64
C PHE A 293 2.01 18.07 7.06
N ALA A 294 0.72 18.39 7.17
CA ALA A 294 -0.01 18.43 8.44
C ALA A 294 -0.50 17.02 8.83
N TYR A 295 -0.43 16.73 10.13
CA TYR A 295 -0.91 15.51 10.75
C TYR A 295 -1.77 15.84 11.95
N THR A 296 -2.90 15.15 12.08
CA THR A 296 -3.84 15.30 13.19
C THR A 296 -3.82 14.05 14.07
N TRP A 297 -4.07 14.24 15.37
CA TRP A 297 -4.27 13.12 16.29
C TRP A 297 -5.72 12.61 16.20
N ASN A 298 -5.89 11.33 15.89
CA ASN A 298 -7.21 10.71 15.76
C ASN A 298 -7.69 9.97 17.03
N GLY A 299 -6.93 10.02 18.12
CA GLY A 299 -7.22 9.28 19.37
C GLY A 299 -6.26 8.10 19.63
N GLN A 300 -5.62 7.56 18.60
CA GLN A 300 -4.72 6.41 18.69
C GLN A 300 -3.34 6.69 18.09
N SER A 301 -3.29 7.40 16.97
CA SER A 301 -2.07 7.74 16.26
C SER A 301 -2.21 9.09 15.55
N TYR A 302 -1.09 9.58 15.03
CA TYR A 302 -1.12 10.70 14.10
C TYR A 302 -1.46 10.19 12.72
N VAL A 303 -2.54 10.69 12.14
CA VAL A 303 -2.93 10.44 10.76
C VAL A 303 -2.50 11.62 9.91
N MET A 304 -2.05 11.32 8.69
CA MET A 304 -1.72 12.34 7.70
C MET A 304 -3.01 13.04 7.27
N ASP A 305 -2.98 14.36 7.18
CA ASP A 305 -4.09 15.15 6.66
C ASP A 305 -3.81 15.53 5.22
N ASN A 306 -2.98 16.54 4.98
CA ASN A 306 -2.60 16.98 3.64
C ASN A 306 -1.31 17.79 3.65
N ASN A 307 -0.77 18.08 2.47
CA ASN A 307 0.34 19.02 2.35
C ASN A 307 -0.12 20.44 2.69
N ILE A 308 0.78 21.19 3.31
CA ILE A 308 0.65 22.62 3.56
C ILE A 308 1.69 23.35 2.72
N LEU A 309 1.49 24.65 2.51
CA LEU A 309 2.36 25.48 1.67
C LEU A 309 2.54 24.94 0.23
N PRO A 310 1.49 24.47 -0.47
CA PRO A 310 1.61 23.88 -1.82
C PRO A 310 2.21 24.83 -2.87
N THR A 311 2.26 26.14 -2.57
CA THR A 311 2.84 27.17 -3.44
C THR A 311 4.33 27.42 -3.18
N SER A 312 4.91 26.88 -2.09
CA SER A 312 6.32 27.08 -1.71
C SER A 312 7.28 26.60 -2.80
N GLU A 313 6.98 25.47 -3.44
CA GLU A 313 7.77 24.86 -4.50
C GLU A 313 8.00 25.79 -5.70
N ARG A 314 7.10 26.76 -5.90
CA ARG A 314 7.10 27.69 -7.05
C ARG A 314 7.45 29.12 -6.66
N SER A 315 7.65 29.36 -5.37
CA SER A 315 7.96 30.67 -4.84
C SER A 315 9.32 31.20 -5.31
N ASN A 316 10.20 30.32 -5.82
CA ASN A 316 11.62 30.60 -6.05
C ASN A 316 12.31 31.19 -4.80
N GLY A 317 11.95 30.68 -3.62
CA GLY A 317 12.49 31.11 -2.34
C GLY A 317 11.86 32.39 -1.79
N THR A 318 10.70 32.80 -2.30
CA THR A 318 9.92 33.88 -1.69
C THR A 318 9.02 33.33 -0.59
N ASP A 319 8.76 34.13 0.45
CA ASP A 319 7.87 33.73 1.52
C ASP A 319 6.46 33.50 0.96
N VAL A 320 5.87 32.35 1.29
CA VAL A 320 4.50 32.01 0.92
C VAL A 320 3.62 31.98 2.17
N GLN A 321 2.35 32.32 1.97
CA GLN A 321 1.32 32.16 2.97
C GLN A 321 0.32 31.12 2.46
N ASP A 322 -0.06 30.19 3.33
CA ASP A 322 -1.07 29.17 3.03
C ASP A 322 -2.14 29.20 4.11
N PHE A 323 -3.38 28.93 3.68
CA PHE A 323 -4.53 28.84 4.54
C PHE A 323 -5.22 27.51 4.26
N TYR A 324 -5.26 26.65 5.27
CA TYR A 324 -5.73 25.28 5.13
C TYR A 324 -6.79 24.95 6.17
N LYS A 325 -7.92 24.40 5.69
CA LYS A 325 -8.93 23.76 6.52
C LYS A 325 -8.58 22.29 6.67
N LEU A 326 -8.23 21.87 7.89
CA LEU A 326 -8.01 20.44 8.21
C LEU A 326 -9.20 19.59 7.74
N GLU A 327 -8.91 18.49 7.03
CA GLU A 327 -9.93 17.56 6.55
C GLU A 327 -10.12 16.40 7.53
N GLN A 328 -9.08 16.08 8.32
CA GLN A 328 -9.16 15.08 9.37
C GLN A 328 -9.79 15.63 10.65
N THR A 329 -10.54 14.77 11.34
CA THR A 329 -11.13 15.13 12.64
C THR A 329 -10.06 15.21 13.73
N LEU A 330 -10.02 16.34 14.44
CA LEU A 330 -9.13 16.54 15.59
C LEU A 330 -9.72 15.94 16.87
N VAL A 331 -9.12 14.85 17.34
CA VAL A 331 -9.42 14.29 18.67
C VAL A 331 -8.47 14.90 19.70
N PRO A 332 -8.94 15.33 20.89
CA PRO A 332 -8.04 15.83 21.91
C PRO A 332 -7.15 14.71 22.47
N ILE A 333 -5.87 15.00 22.70
CA ILE A 333 -4.96 14.11 23.44
C ILE A 333 -5.24 14.16 24.95
N TYR A 334 -5.93 15.20 25.41
CA TYR A 334 -6.44 15.32 26.77
C TYR A 334 -7.75 16.11 26.75
N GLN A 335 -8.78 15.59 27.42
CA GLN A 335 -10.08 16.26 27.55
C GLN A 335 -10.41 16.45 29.02
N GLY A 336 -10.24 17.69 29.50
CA GLY A 336 -10.58 18.09 30.85
C GLY A 336 -11.94 18.81 30.92
N MET A 337 -12.38 19.11 32.14
CA MET A 337 -13.63 19.85 32.36
C MET A 337 -13.59 21.30 31.83
N PHE A 338 -12.41 21.93 31.81
CA PHE A 338 -12.25 23.35 31.49
C PHE A 338 -11.48 23.61 30.20
N PHE A 339 -10.76 22.62 29.68
CA PHE A 339 -9.98 22.74 28.45
C PHE A 339 -9.76 21.37 27.81
N SER A 340 -9.58 21.39 26.49
CA SER A 340 -9.10 20.26 25.69
C SER A 340 -7.72 20.61 25.13
N LEU A 341 -6.82 19.63 25.09
CA LEU A 341 -5.53 19.77 24.45
C LEU A 341 -5.55 18.98 23.14
N HIS A 342 -5.33 19.67 22.03
CA HIS A 342 -5.19 19.06 20.71
C HIS A 342 -3.72 19.06 20.30
N SER A 343 -3.32 18.04 19.55
CA SER A 343 -1.96 17.93 19.04
C SER A 343 -1.98 17.76 17.52
N LEU A 344 -1.19 18.61 16.87
CA LEU A 344 -0.90 18.54 15.44
C LEU A 344 0.61 18.36 15.27
N ARG A 345 1.00 17.79 14.14
CA ARG A 345 2.41 17.75 13.72
C ARG A 345 2.51 18.26 12.30
N ILE A 346 3.58 18.99 12.03
CA ILE A 346 4.05 19.27 10.68
C ILE A 346 5.28 18.40 10.47
N ARG A 347 5.33 17.66 9.36
CA ARG A 347 6.46 16.75 9.07
C ARG A 347 6.90 16.86 7.61
N GLU A 348 8.21 16.74 7.46
CA GLU A 348 8.90 16.42 6.20
C GLU A 348 8.96 14.90 6.01
N PHE A 349 9.08 14.45 4.77
CA PHE A 349 9.25 13.02 4.47
C PHE A 349 10.69 12.64 4.11
N GLU A 350 11.42 13.48 3.39
CA GLU A 350 12.72 13.10 2.83
C GLU A 350 13.86 14.02 3.31
N GLN A 351 14.52 14.71 2.39
CA GLN A 351 15.64 15.64 2.67
C GLN A 351 15.21 17.10 2.50
N GLU A 352 13.91 17.35 2.33
CA GLU A 352 13.37 18.70 2.28
C GLU A 352 13.55 19.40 3.64
N HIS A 353 13.72 20.71 3.55
CA HIS A 353 13.86 21.57 4.71
C HIS A 353 12.99 22.80 4.50
N ASP A 354 11.81 22.81 5.11
CA ASP A 354 11.00 24.02 5.17
C ASP A 354 11.36 24.89 6.38
N TYR A 355 11.39 26.20 6.13
CA TYR A 355 11.58 27.20 7.17
C TYR A 355 10.24 27.88 7.43
N ILE A 356 9.58 27.49 8.52
CA ILE A 356 8.26 28.00 8.88
C ILE A 356 8.43 29.11 9.92
N ASP A 357 8.13 30.35 9.53
CA ASP A 357 8.21 31.51 10.43
C ASP A 357 7.01 31.57 11.39
N TYR A 358 5.81 31.28 10.89
CA TYR A 358 4.57 31.43 11.64
C TYR A 358 3.56 30.32 11.35
N VAL A 359 2.94 29.80 12.42
CA VAL A 359 1.81 28.87 12.34
C VAL A 359 0.74 29.33 13.31
N GLU A 360 -0.51 29.37 12.83
CA GLU A 360 -1.68 29.69 13.62
C GLU A 360 -2.78 28.66 13.39
N LEU A 361 -3.46 28.27 14.47
CA LEU A 361 -4.66 27.44 14.41
C LEU A 361 -5.87 28.31 14.74
N LEU A 362 -6.77 28.46 13.76
CA LEU A 362 -8.02 29.19 13.93
C LEU A 362 -9.17 28.22 14.22
N ALA A 363 -9.88 28.45 15.32
CA ALA A 363 -11.14 27.77 15.62
C ALA A 363 -12.30 28.65 15.16
N VAL A 364 -13.23 28.06 14.40
CA VAL A 364 -14.39 28.77 13.86
C VAL A 364 -15.65 28.14 14.42
N ASP A 365 -16.32 28.85 15.32
CA ASP A 365 -17.65 28.44 15.81
C ASP A 365 -18.70 28.71 14.74
N HIS A 366 -19.49 27.69 14.41
CA HIS A 366 -20.58 27.80 13.46
C HIS A 366 -21.76 26.90 13.84
N ALA A 367 -22.93 27.14 13.24
CA ALA A 367 -24.09 26.28 13.46
C ALA A 367 -23.83 24.87 12.86
N PRO A 368 -24.39 23.79 13.43
CA PRO A 368 -24.09 22.41 13.01
C PRO A 368 -24.36 22.09 11.54
N ASP A 369 -25.27 22.84 10.92
CA ASP A 369 -25.67 22.69 9.52
C ASP A 369 -24.85 23.60 8.57
N VAL A 370 -23.96 24.45 9.09
CA VAL A 370 -23.03 25.30 8.33
C VAL A 370 -21.74 24.53 8.12
N LYS A 371 -21.20 24.56 6.90
CA LYS A 371 -19.86 24.08 6.58
C LYS A 371 -18.92 25.25 6.35
N ILE A 372 -17.62 25.03 6.56
CA ILE A 372 -16.55 26.02 6.37
C ILE A 372 -15.67 25.57 5.21
N ALA A 373 -15.32 26.53 4.35
CA ALA A 373 -14.22 26.43 3.39
C ALA A 373 -13.29 27.63 3.60
N VAL A 374 -12.06 27.52 3.13
CA VAL A 374 -11.09 28.60 3.18
C VAL A 374 -10.73 28.97 1.75
N SER A 375 -10.57 30.26 1.47
CA SER A 375 -10.12 30.71 0.16
C SER A 375 -8.60 30.74 0.06
N PRO A 376 -8.03 30.75 -1.16
CA PRO A 376 -6.58 30.91 -1.34
C PRO A 376 -6.00 32.17 -0.69
N ASN A 377 -6.83 33.17 -0.42
CA ASN A 377 -6.45 34.43 0.23
C ASN A 377 -6.75 34.45 1.74
N GLY A 378 -7.16 33.32 2.32
CA GLY A 378 -7.43 33.19 3.76
C GLY A 378 -8.81 33.65 4.22
N GLU A 379 -9.74 33.90 3.30
CA GLU A 379 -11.12 34.22 3.67
C GLU A 379 -11.83 32.97 4.18
N ILE A 380 -12.43 33.05 5.37
CA ILE A 380 -13.26 31.98 5.92
C ILE A 380 -14.66 32.11 5.30
N LEU A 381 -15.02 31.15 4.45
CA LEU A 381 -16.28 31.11 3.75
C LEU A 381 -17.21 30.08 4.40
N THR A 382 -18.42 30.52 4.73
CA THR A 382 -19.50 29.63 5.19
C THR A 382 -20.38 29.19 4.01
N TYR A 383 -20.85 27.96 4.03
CA TYR A 383 -21.80 27.46 3.03
C TYR A 383 -22.76 26.41 3.62
N ARG A 384 -23.89 26.21 2.93
CA ARG A 384 -24.88 25.16 3.19
C ARG A 384 -25.28 24.57 1.86
N ASN A 385 -25.32 23.25 1.73
CA ASN A 385 -25.87 22.52 0.57
C ASN A 385 -25.63 23.23 -0.78
N PRO A 386 -24.38 23.27 -1.28
CA PRO A 386 -24.07 24.00 -2.50
C PRO A 386 -24.87 23.44 -3.67
N ASP A 387 -25.43 24.32 -4.50
CA ASP A 387 -26.19 23.93 -5.67
C ASP A 387 -25.23 23.48 -6.79
N PRO A 388 -25.48 22.33 -7.45
CA PRO A 388 -24.69 21.92 -8.62
C PRO A 388 -25.02 22.81 -9.83
N PRO A 389 -24.12 22.89 -10.83
CA PRO A 389 -24.41 23.62 -12.06
C PRO A 389 -25.57 22.97 -12.85
N TYR A 390 -26.31 23.76 -13.62
CA TYR A 390 -27.32 23.27 -14.58
C TYR A 390 -26.70 22.59 -15.80
N SER A 391 -25.51 23.02 -16.21
CA SER A 391 -24.74 22.37 -17.27
C SER A 391 -23.25 22.52 -17.04
N CYS A 392 -22.50 21.53 -17.50
CA CYS A 392 -21.05 21.50 -17.46
C CYS A 392 -20.54 20.95 -18.79
N VAL A 393 -19.67 21.71 -19.46
CA VAL A 393 -19.01 21.25 -20.69
C VAL A 393 -17.50 21.42 -20.59
N ASP A 394 -16.76 20.46 -21.16
CA ASP A 394 -15.30 20.58 -21.26
C ASP A 394 -14.85 21.43 -22.45
N ASN A 395 -13.54 21.61 -22.58
CA ASN A 395 -12.85 22.26 -23.71
C ASN A 395 -13.13 21.63 -25.08
N HIS A 396 -13.69 20.43 -25.15
CA HIS A 396 -14.11 19.76 -26.36
C HIS A 396 -15.62 19.84 -26.62
N GLY A 397 -16.38 20.46 -25.72
CA GLY A 397 -17.84 20.59 -25.80
C GLY A 397 -18.60 19.34 -25.35
N ASN A 398 -17.95 18.37 -24.70
CA ASN A 398 -18.63 17.20 -24.15
C ASN A 398 -19.36 17.59 -22.87
N ASN A 399 -20.53 16.99 -22.64
CA ASN A 399 -21.26 17.18 -21.38
C ASN A 399 -20.60 16.38 -20.25
N ARG A 400 -20.13 17.10 -19.22
CA ARG A 400 -19.46 16.54 -18.03
C ARG A 400 -20.29 16.66 -16.76
N LEU A 401 -21.56 17.02 -16.86
CA LEU A 401 -22.41 17.32 -15.69
C LEU A 401 -22.43 16.16 -14.68
N ASN A 402 -22.58 14.92 -15.14
CA ASN A 402 -22.66 13.75 -14.26
C ASN A 402 -21.43 13.53 -13.38
N GLU A 403 -20.26 14.02 -13.83
CA GLU A 403 -18.99 13.90 -13.11
C GLU A 403 -18.88 14.91 -11.96
N ILE A 404 -19.74 15.94 -11.89
CA ILE A 404 -19.66 17.01 -10.88
C ILE A 404 -21.00 17.32 -10.21
N LEU A 405 -21.98 16.41 -10.32
CA LEU A 405 -23.29 16.56 -9.66
C LEU A 405 -23.20 16.51 -8.14
N LEU A 406 -22.18 15.84 -7.60
CA LEU A 406 -21.96 15.63 -6.18
C LEU A 406 -20.65 16.28 -5.76
N MET A 407 -20.69 17.06 -4.68
CA MET A 407 -19.52 17.73 -4.12
C MET A 407 -18.41 16.75 -3.68
N ASP A 408 -18.80 15.57 -3.20
CA ASP A 408 -17.86 14.60 -2.62
C ASP A 408 -17.60 13.38 -3.52
N GLY A 409 -18.29 13.29 -4.66
CA GLY A 409 -18.26 12.13 -5.56
C GLY A 409 -18.38 10.78 -4.82
N ASN A 410 -18.05 9.70 -5.50
CA ASN A 410 -17.50 8.50 -4.89
C ASN A 410 -16.07 8.41 -5.43
N VAL A 411 -15.06 8.78 -4.64
CA VAL A 411 -13.65 8.78 -5.11
C VAL A 411 -13.17 7.40 -5.61
N SER A 412 -13.89 6.32 -5.29
CA SER A 412 -13.65 4.98 -5.83
C SER A 412 -14.33 4.72 -7.19
N GLU A 413 -15.19 5.60 -7.66
CA GLU A 413 -15.87 5.56 -8.95
C GLU A 413 -15.44 6.75 -9.84
N PRO A 414 -14.56 6.52 -10.84
CA PRO A 414 -14.04 7.57 -11.71
C PRO A 414 -15.08 8.39 -12.49
N SER A 415 -16.32 7.93 -12.57
CA SER A 415 -17.43 8.65 -13.22
C SER A 415 -18.04 9.75 -12.37
N THR A 416 -17.53 9.98 -11.17
CA THR A 416 -18.12 10.91 -10.17
C THR A 416 -17.24 12.12 -9.84
N TYR A 417 -16.14 12.28 -10.58
CA TYR A 417 -15.27 13.46 -10.54
C TYR A 417 -14.67 13.68 -11.93
N PHE A 418 -14.35 14.93 -12.27
CA PHE A 418 -13.67 15.24 -13.52
C PHE A 418 -12.16 15.00 -13.37
N TYR A 419 -11.60 14.17 -14.24
CA TYR A 419 -10.15 14.01 -14.37
C TYR A 419 -9.65 14.94 -15.48
N GLY A 420 -8.95 16.01 -15.11
CA GLY A 420 -8.38 16.97 -16.04
C GLY A 420 -6.87 16.81 -16.18
N GLU A 421 -6.37 17.07 -17.39
CA GLU A 421 -4.96 17.24 -17.69
C GLU A 421 -4.60 18.74 -17.83
N ARG A 422 -3.34 19.03 -18.16
CA ARG A 422 -2.92 20.41 -18.44
C ARG A 422 -3.76 21.00 -19.57
N ASP A 423 -4.17 22.26 -19.41
CA ASP A 423 -4.99 23.03 -20.36
C ASP A 423 -6.46 22.56 -20.49
N ASP A 424 -6.88 21.54 -19.73
CA ASP A 424 -8.29 21.20 -19.61
C ASP A 424 -9.05 22.22 -18.76
N PHE A 425 -10.29 22.48 -19.15
CA PHE A 425 -11.18 23.35 -18.39
C PHE A 425 -12.62 22.87 -18.46
N LEU A 426 -13.40 23.26 -17.46
CA LEU A 426 -14.85 23.09 -17.42
C LEU A 426 -15.53 24.45 -17.46
N ILE A 427 -16.52 24.59 -18.35
CA ILE A 427 -17.43 25.72 -18.35
C ILE A 427 -18.68 25.33 -17.57
N LEU A 428 -18.86 25.95 -16.41
CA LEU A 428 -19.98 25.70 -15.51
C LEU A 428 -21.07 26.77 -15.69
N ASN A 429 -22.33 26.33 -15.84
CA ASN A 429 -23.47 27.22 -15.91
C ASN A 429 -24.38 27.00 -14.70
N PHE A 430 -24.43 27.98 -13.80
CA PHE A 430 -25.30 27.98 -12.62
C PHE A 430 -26.61 28.78 -12.84
N GLY A 431 -26.88 29.23 -14.07
CA GLY A 431 -28.05 30.04 -14.40
C GLY A 431 -28.00 31.44 -13.76
N GLU A 432 -29.14 31.92 -13.27
CA GLU A 432 -29.22 33.19 -12.56
C GLU A 432 -28.68 33.06 -11.14
N VAL A 433 -27.50 33.62 -10.88
CA VAL A 433 -26.86 33.64 -9.56
C VAL A 433 -26.86 35.07 -9.01
N ASN A 434 -27.17 35.23 -7.72
CA ASN A 434 -27.01 36.49 -7.03
C ASN A 434 -25.52 36.78 -6.80
N SER A 435 -24.96 37.74 -7.53
CA SER A 435 -23.54 38.07 -7.51
C SER A 435 -23.05 38.71 -6.20
N VAL A 436 -23.94 39.19 -5.34
CA VAL A 436 -23.56 39.94 -4.13
C VAL A 436 -22.92 39.04 -3.05
N ASN A 437 -23.10 37.73 -3.12
CA ASN A 437 -22.48 36.75 -2.22
C ASN A 437 -22.22 35.41 -2.92
N ALA A 438 -21.89 35.45 -4.22
CA ALA A 438 -21.67 34.24 -4.99
C ALA A 438 -20.38 33.56 -4.50
N LYS A 439 -20.46 32.26 -4.20
CA LYS A 439 -19.32 31.44 -3.79
C LYS A 439 -19.30 30.18 -4.65
N LEU A 440 -18.12 29.81 -5.12
CA LEU A 440 -17.87 28.48 -5.66
C LEU A 440 -17.23 27.66 -4.55
N ILE A 441 -17.80 26.49 -4.27
CA ILE A 441 -17.12 25.50 -3.44
C ILE A 441 -16.73 24.35 -4.35
N LEU A 442 -15.45 24.00 -4.34
CA LEU A 442 -14.93 22.88 -5.11
C LEU A 442 -14.12 21.96 -4.20
N ARG A 443 -13.97 20.72 -4.64
CA ARG A 443 -13.07 19.75 -4.02
C ARG A 443 -12.09 19.31 -5.09
N SER A 444 -10.80 19.29 -4.76
CA SER A 444 -9.74 18.94 -5.70
C SER A 444 -8.63 18.16 -5.00
N ASP A 445 -7.98 17.27 -5.75
CA ASP A 445 -6.71 16.66 -5.40
C ASP A 445 -5.67 16.96 -6.50
N MET A 446 -4.40 16.75 -6.18
CA MET A 446 -3.29 16.92 -7.11
C MET A 446 -2.81 15.55 -7.56
N LYS A 447 -2.96 15.25 -8.86
CA LYS A 447 -2.32 14.09 -9.50
C LYS A 447 -1.29 14.45 -10.56
N CYS A 448 -1.08 15.74 -10.84
CA CYS A 448 -0.04 16.16 -11.77
C CYS A 448 1.34 15.90 -11.19
N ARG A 449 2.01 14.89 -11.75
CA ARG A 449 3.39 14.50 -11.38
C ARG A 449 4.47 15.12 -12.27
N ASP A 450 4.07 15.92 -13.27
CA ASP A 450 5.03 16.63 -14.11
C ASP A 450 5.61 17.82 -13.35
N GLN A 451 6.87 17.65 -12.92
CA GLN A 451 7.66 18.60 -12.13
C GLN A 451 7.76 20.01 -12.75
N ASP A 452 7.48 20.13 -14.06
CA ASP A 452 7.67 21.38 -14.81
C ASP A 452 6.38 22.21 -14.98
N ALA A 453 5.20 21.71 -14.59
CA ALA A 453 4.05 22.60 -14.45
C ALA A 453 3.17 22.20 -13.27
N GLY A 454 3.22 23.03 -12.24
CA GLY A 454 2.27 24.13 -12.32
C GLY A 454 0.78 23.77 -12.25
N CYS A 455 0.35 22.59 -11.79
CA CYS A 455 -1.09 22.28 -11.81
C CYS A 455 -1.83 23.14 -10.79
N CYS A 456 -2.57 24.09 -11.36
CA CYS A 456 -3.40 25.06 -10.67
C CYS A 456 -4.72 25.13 -11.41
N ILE A 457 -5.78 25.39 -10.67
CA ILE A 457 -7.12 25.60 -11.23
C ILE A 457 -7.34 27.11 -11.28
N GLU A 458 -7.34 27.68 -12.48
CA GLU A 458 -7.76 29.06 -12.68
C GLU A 458 -9.29 29.13 -12.59
N VAL A 459 -9.80 29.87 -11.61
CA VAL A 459 -11.23 30.09 -11.44
C VAL A 459 -11.58 31.42 -12.09
N GLN A 460 -12.42 31.36 -13.13
CA GLN A 460 -12.82 32.53 -13.90
C GLN A 460 -14.33 32.73 -13.89
N VAL A 461 -14.76 33.98 -14.01
CA VAL A 461 -16.17 34.36 -14.21
C VAL A 461 -16.34 35.06 -15.55
N LEU A 462 -17.44 34.77 -16.25
CA LEU A 462 -17.77 35.42 -17.51
C LEU A 462 -18.56 36.72 -17.23
N ASN A 463 -17.94 37.87 -17.49
CA ASN A 463 -18.54 39.18 -17.30
C ASN A 463 -18.47 40.00 -18.60
N ASN A 464 -19.59 40.52 -19.09
CA ASN A 464 -19.67 41.26 -20.36
C ASN A 464 -19.00 40.53 -21.54
N SER A 465 -19.22 39.22 -21.65
CA SER A 465 -18.63 38.34 -22.68
C SER A 465 -17.10 38.20 -22.61
N GLN A 466 -16.48 38.56 -21.48
CA GLN A 466 -15.05 38.35 -21.23
C GLN A 466 -14.84 37.51 -19.98
N TRP A 467 -13.96 36.52 -20.07
CA TRP A 467 -13.52 35.75 -18.92
C TRP A 467 -12.58 36.59 -18.06
N GLN A 468 -12.84 36.63 -16.76
CA GLN A 468 -12.06 37.34 -15.77
C GLN A 468 -11.60 36.35 -14.71
N THR A 469 -10.29 36.21 -14.51
CA THR A 469 -9.73 35.37 -13.44
C THR A 469 -10.02 35.98 -12.08
N VAL A 470 -10.70 35.22 -11.23
CA VAL A 470 -11.04 35.59 -9.85
C VAL A 470 -9.93 35.17 -8.90
N THR A 471 -9.48 33.92 -9.01
CA THR A 471 -8.39 33.37 -8.20
C THR A 471 -7.73 32.20 -8.91
N VAL A 472 -6.58 31.80 -8.39
CA VAL A 472 -5.91 30.55 -8.74
C VAL A 472 -5.92 29.66 -7.50
N VAL A 473 -6.36 28.42 -7.65
CA VAL A 473 -6.33 27.41 -6.60
C VAL A 473 -5.17 26.47 -6.89
N ALA A 474 -4.28 26.27 -5.92
CA ALA A 474 -3.26 25.23 -5.96
C ALA A 474 -3.84 23.98 -5.27
N PRO A 475 -4.18 22.91 -6.01
CA PRO A 475 -4.68 21.68 -5.39
C PRO A 475 -3.65 21.09 -4.44
N ARG A 476 -4.13 20.39 -3.42
CA ARG A 476 -3.33 19.68 -2.44
C ARG A 476 -3.10 18.23 -2.85
N GLU A 477 -2.13 17.55 -2.25
CA GLU A 477 -1.80 16.15 -2.57
C GLU A 477 -3.03 15.24 -2.45
N TYR A 478 -3.84 15.45 -1.41
CA TYR A 478 -5.11 14.75 -1.21
C TYR A 478 -6.31 15.67 -1.39
N TRP A 479 -7.48 15.06 -1.55
CA TRP A 479 -8.75 15.77 -1.70
C TRP A 479 -8.98 16.81 -0.59
N ALA A 480 -9.03 18.08 -0.96
CA ALA A 480 -9.31 19.20 -0.07
C ALA A 480 -10.49 20.04 -0.56
N THR A 481 -11.23 20.62 0.39
CA THR A 481 -12.34 21.53 0.12
C THR A 481 -11.83 22.95 0.01
N GLU A 482 -12.04 23.57 -1.14
CA GLU A 482 -11.62 24.95 -1.43
C GLU A 482 -12.84 25.84 -1.64
N GLY A 483 -12.79 27.05 -1.11
CA GLY A 483 -13.86 28.04 -1.25
C GLY A 483 -13.39 29.25 -2.04
N VAL A 484 -14.13 29.66 -3.07
CA VAL A 484 -13.83 30.86 -3.85
C VAL A 484 -14.97 31.85 -3.74
N ASN A 485 -14.65 33.07 -3.35
CA ASN A 485 -15.58 34.19 -3.42
C ASN A 485 -15.63 34.70 -4.86
N LEU A 486 -16.78 34.57 -5.53
CA LEU A 486 -17.00 35.00 -6.91
C LEU A 486 -17.57 36.42 -7.00
N SER A 487 -17.78 37.08 -5.87
CA SER A 487 -18.37 38.42 -5.83
C SER A 487 -17.39 39.43 -6.45
N PRO A 488 -17.83 40.29 -7.38
CA PRO A 488 -16.97 41.18 -8.16
C PRO A 488 -16.40 42.38 -7.39
#